data_AF-A0A316Q639-F1
#
_entry.id   AF-A0A316Q639-F1
#
_cell.length_a   1.000
_cell.length_b   1.000
_cell.length_c   1.000
_cell.angle_alpha   90.00
_cell.angle_beta   90.00
_cell.angle_gamma   90.00
#
_symmetry.space_group_name_H-M   'P 1'
#
loop_
_entity.id
_entity.type
_entity.pdbx_description
1 polymer ?
#
loop_
_entity_poly.entity_id
_entity_poly.type
_entity_poly.pdbx_seq_one_letter_code
_entity_poly.pdbx_strand_id
1 'polypeptide(L)'
;MCRCRDGELYSSAIIPEGIEIEVDTIESERRKHLATIACSALILNCLEEGLYPSWDAQNINSVHLAEKLGYEFNHEYVAYEVV
;
A
#
# COMPACT_ATOMS: atom_id res chain seq x y z
N MET A 1 -1.97 0.56 -9.05
CA MET A 1 -2.22 1.66 -8.08
C MET A 1 -3.45 1.41 -7.22
N CYS A 2 -3.31 1.56 -5.89
CA CYS A 2 -4.45 1.52 -4.94
C CYS A 2 -4.60 2.87 -4.22
N ARG A 3 -5.81 3.23 -3.79
CA ARG A 3 -6.11 4.50 -3.09
C ARG A 3 -6.63 4.24 -1.69
N CYS A 4 -6.12 4.96 -0.69
CA CYS A 4 -6.63 4.87 0.69
C CYS A 4 -8.02 5.52 0.80
N ARG A 5 -8.99 4.84 1.44
CA ARG A 5 -10.38 5.30 1.55
C ARG A 5 -10.58 6.48 2.50
N ASP A 6 -9.81 6.58 3.58
CA ASP A 6 -10.04 7.54 4.68
C ASP A 6 -9.16 8.81 4.60
N GLY A 7 -8.44 9.00 3.49
CA GLY A 7 -7.75 10.26 3.17
C GLY A 7 -8.49 10.99 2.06
N GLU A 8 -9.26 12.04 2.38
CA GLU A 8 -9.88 12.90 1.37
C GLU A 8 -8.79 13.58 0.51
N LEU A 9 -8.48 12.98 -0.65
CA LEU A 9 -7.67 13.60 -1.70
C LEU A 9 -8.49 14.70 -2.39
N TYR A 10 -8.32 15.95 -1.94
CA TYR A 10 -8.62 17.12 -2.76
C TYR A 10 -7.46 17.35 -3.72
N SER A 11 -7.76 17.34 -5.02
CA SER A 11 -6.80 17.70 -6.07
C SER A 11 -6.25 19.12 -5.85
N SER A 12 -4.97 19.32 -6.20
CA SER A 12 -4.23 20.59 -6.32
C SER A 12 -3.70 21.25 -5.03
N ALA A 13 -3.02 20.51 -4.16
CA ALA A 13 -2.01 21.10 -3.27
C ALA A 13 -1.00 20.03 -2.85
N ILE A 14 0.26 20.43 -2.72
CA ILE A 14 1.40 19.61 -2.29
C ILE A 14 1.01 18.80 -1.03
N ILE A 15 1.09 17.47 -1.14
CA ILE A 15 0.83 16.52 -0.05
C ILE A 15 2.01 16.63 0.95
N PRO A 16 1.81 16.52 2.28
CA PRO A 16 2.92 16.36 3.22
C PRO A 16 3.72 15.11 2.88
N GLU A 17 4.97 15.04 3.33
CA GLU A 17 5.87 13.91 3.10
C GLU A 17 5.14 12.56 3.38
N GLY A 18 5.11 11.65 2.40
CA GLY A 18 4.52 10.32 2.54
C GLY A 18 5.56 9.24 2.23
N ILE A 19 5.19 7.98 2.44
CA ILE A 19 6.03 6.83 2.08
C ILE A 19 5.33 5.97 1.03
N GLU A 20 6.11 5.25 0.23
CA GLU A 20 5.61 4.13 -0.57
C GLU A 20 5.80 2.84 0.23
N ILE A 21 4.73 2.08 0.42
CA ILE A 21 4.79 0.81 1.13
C ILE A 21 5.35 -0.28 0.23
N GLU A 22 6.47 -0.85 0.66
CA GLU A 22 7.04 -2.08 0.12
C GLU A 22 6.92 -3.19 1.16
N VAL A 23 6.50 -4.38 0.72
CA VAL A 23 6.36 -5.55 1.59
C VAL A 23 6.77 -6.81 0.89
N ASP A 24 7.71 -7.51 1.53
CA ASP A 24 8.13 -8.85 1.14
C ASP A 24 7.90 -9.84 2.27
N THR A 25 7.65 -11.08 1.90
CA THR A 25 7.61 -12.20 2.84
C THR A 25 8.42 -13.34 2.27
N ILE A 26 9.46 -13.74 3.01
CA ILE A 26 10.30 -14.89 2.66
C ILE A 26 9.42 -16.13 2.48
N GLU A 27 9.77 -16.98 1.52
CA GLU A 27 8.88 -18.04 1.04
C GLU A 27 8.40 -18.98 2.15
N SER A 28 9.30 -19.37 3.07
CA SER A 28 9.00 -20.24 4.21
C SER A 28 8.01 -19.66 5.23
N GLU A 29 7.82 -18.33 5.20
CA GLU A 29 6.99 -17.59 6.15
C GLU A 29 5.69 -17.05 5.53
N ARG A 30 5.44 -17.34 4.25
CA ARG A 30 4.19 -16.95 3.57
C ARG A 30 2.98 -17.67 4.17
N ARG A 31 1.79 -17.12 3.92
CA ARG A 31 0.48 -17.65 4.37
C ARG A 31 0.28 -17.68 5.89
N LYS A 32 1.17 -17.06 6.67
CA LYS A 32 1.04 -16.84 8.12
C LYS A 32 0.49 -15.46 8.49
N HIS A 33 -0.06 -14.73 7.52
CA HIS A 33 -0.58 -13.36 7.67
C HIS A 33 0.43 -12.29 8.11
N LEU A 34 1.74 -12.58 8.05
CA LEU A 34 2.79 -11.64 8.48
C LEU A 34 2.77 -10.32 7.72
N ALA A 35 2.62 -10.35 6.39
CA ALA A 35 2.50 -9.14 5.57
C ALA A 35 1.31 -8.26 6.00
N THR A 36 0.16 -8.88 6.30
CA THR A 36 -1.01 -8.13 6.79
C THR A 36 -0.70 -7.45 8.12
N ILE A 37 -0.11 -8.17 9.07
CA ILE A 37 0.21 -7.61 10.40
C ILE A 37 1.22 -6.47 10.29
N ALA A 38 2.32 -6.68 9.55
CA ALA A 38 3.38 -5.68 9.39
C ALA A 38 2.86 -4.41 8.69
N CYS A 39 2.15 -4.56 7.57
CA CYS A 39 1.59 -3.42 6.85
C CYS A 39 0.51 -2.70 7.66
N SER A 40 -0.37 -3.40 8.39
CA SER A 40 -1.34 -2.76 9.29
C SER A 40 -0.64 -1.87 10.32
N ALA A 41 0.42 -2.36 10.96
CA ALA A 41 1.17 -1.58 11.93
C ALA A 41 1.85 -0.36 11.30
N LEU A 42 2.47 -0.53 10.12
CA LEU A 42 3.12 0.55 9.39
C LEU A 42 2.13 1.66 8.98
N ILE A 43 0.97 1.27 8.43
CA ILE A 43 -0.09 2.20 8.03
C ILE A 43 -0.55 3.01 9.23
N LEU A 44 -0.83 2.36 10.37
CA LEU A 44 -1.24 3.05 11.58
C LEU A 44 -0.18 4.06 12.05
N ASN A 45 1.10 3.68 12.05
CA ASN A 45 2.18 4.61 12.41
C ASN A 45 2.26 5.81 11.45
N CYS A 46 2.11 5.58 10.14
CA CYS A 46 2.08 6.66 9.15
C CYS A 46 0.93 7.63 9.44
N LEU A 47 -0.27 7.11 9.70
CA LEU A 47 -1.44 7.94 10.02
C LEU A 47 -1.27 8.73 11.32
N GLU A 48 -0.64 8.14 12.35
CA GLU A 48 -0.32 8.82 13.60
C GLU A 48 0.69 9.97 13.40
N GLU A 49 1.67 9.78 12.51
CA GLU A 49 2.66 10.80 12.14
C GLU A 49 2.17 11.80 11.08
N GLY A 50 0.95 11.63 10.56
CA GLY A 50 0.39 12.47 9.49
C GLY A 50 1.01 12.22 8.10
N LEU A 51 1.72 11.11 7.92
CA LEU A 51 2.30 10.67 6.66
C LEU A 51 1.26 9.92 5.84
N TYR A 52 1.22 10.16 4.53
CA TYR A 52 0.37 9.38 3.62
C TYR A 52 1.05 8.05 3.26
N PRO A 53 0.46 6.89 3.61
CA PRO A 53 0.98 5.59 3.22
C PRO A 53 0.50 5.23 1.81
N SER A 54 1.30 5.54 0.80
CA SER A 54 1.00 5.19 -0.59
C SER A 54 1.23 3.70 -0.86
N TRP A 55 0.45 3.14 -1.77
CA TRP A 55 0.52 1.71 -2.13
C TRP A 55 0.32 1.52 -3.63
N ASP A 56 1.40 1.19 -4.31
CA ASP A 56 1.35 0.69 -5.68
C ASP A 56 1.62 -0.81 -5.75
N ALA A 57 0.60 -1.55 -6.21
CA ALA A 57 0.60 -3.00 -6.14
C ALA A 57 1.28 -3.61 -7.37
N GLN A 58 2.43 -4.23 -7.18
CA GLN A 58 3.20 -4.92 -8.24
C GLN A 58 2.46 -6.11 -8.87
N ASN A 59 1.52 -6.74 -8.16
CA ASN A 59 0.76 -7.89 -8.65
C ASN A 59 -0.59 -8.03 -7.92
N ILE A 60 -1.43 -8.95 -8.42
CA ILE A 60 -2.79 -9.17 -7.89
C ILE A 60 -2.82 -9.59 -6.42
N ASN A 61 -1.78 -10.28 -5.90
CA ASN A 61 -1.72 -10.63 -4.48
C ASN A 61 -1.50 -9.38 -3.62
N SER A 62 -0.70 -8.43 -4.11
CA SER A 62 -0.50 -7.14 -3.46
C SER A 62 -1.79 -6.29 -3.52
N VAL A 63 -2.55 -6.33 -4.61
CA VAL A 63 -3.88 -5.69 -4.70
C VAL A 63 -4.81 -6.22 -3.60
N HIS A 64 -4.98 -7.54 -3.50
CA HIS A 64 -5.85 -8.13 -2.48
C HIS A 64 -5.38 -7.84 -1.04
N LEU A 65 -4.07 -7.72 -0.82
CA LEU A 65 -3.54 -7.31 0.48
C LEU A 65 -3.91 -5.86 0.79
N ALA A 66 -3.73 -4.95 -0.16
CA ALA A 66 -4.09 -3.54 -0.01
C ALA A 66 -5.61 -3.37 0.24
N GLU A 67 -6.45 -4.08 -0.51
CA GLU A 67 -7.91 -4.06 -0.32
C GLU A 67 -8.32 -4.51 1.09
N LYS A 68 -7.68 -5.57 1.60
CA LYS A 68 -7.90 -6.04 2.97
C LYS A 68 -7.52 -5.00 4.02
N LEU A 69 -6.59 -4.11 3.70
CA LEU A 69 -6.11 -3.03 4.56
C LEU A 69 -6.89 -1.72 4.37
N GLY A 70 -7.96 -1.72 3.57
CA GLY A 70 -8.84 -0.57 3.38
C GLY A 70 -8.49 0.33 2.19
N TYR A 71 -7.56 -0.08 1.33
CA TYR A 71 -7.36 0.57 0.04
C TYR A 71 -8.42 0.10 -0.97
N GLU A 72 -8.59 0.88 -2.03
CA GLU A 72 -9.41 0.53 -3.18
C GLU A 72 -8.52 0.40 -4.40
N PHE A 73 -8.74 -0.66 -5.19
CA PHE A 73 -8.14 -0.76 -6.52
C PHE A 73 -8.58 0.44 -7.37
N ASN A 74 -7.61 1.18 -7.92
CA ASN A 74 -7.90 2.34 -8.76
C ASN A 74 -7.93 1.93 -10.25
N HIS A 75 -6.79 1.48 -10.77
CA HIS A 75 -6.64 0.97 -12.13
C HIS A 75 -5.36 0.15 -12.25
N GLU A 76 -5.31 -0.66 -13.31
CA GLU A 76 -4.10 -1.33 -13.79
C GLU A 76 -3.40 -0.45 -14.83
N TYR A 77 -2.09 -0.61 -14.94
CA TYR A 77 -1.27 0.04 -15.94
C TYR A 77 -0.18 -0.93 -16.42
N VAL A 78 0.29 -0.73 -17.65
CA VAL A 78 1.38 -1.55 -18.21
C VAL A 78 2.70 -1.11 -17.58
N ALA A 79 3.40 -2.06 -16.96
CA ALA A 79 4.75 -1.87 -16.43
C ALA A 79 5.76 -2.72 -17.21
N TYR A 80 7.02 -2.28 -17.25
CA TYR A 80 8.13 -2.98 -17.87
C TYR A 80 9.22 -3.23 -16.82
N GLU A 81 9.80 -4.43 -16.83
CA GLU A 81 10.92 -4.81 -15.99
C GLU A 81 12.16 -5.05 -16.86
N VAL A 82 13.31 -4.54 -16.44
CA VAL A 82 14.59 -4.84 -17.09
C VAL A 82 15.19 -6.04 -16.36
N VAL A 83 15.23 -7.17 -17.06
CA VAL A 83 15.86 -8.43 -16.61
C VAL A 83 17.33 -8.51 -17.00
#